data_AF-A0A1B6GFT5-F1
#
_entry.id   AF-A0A1B6GFT5-F1
#
_cell.length_a   1.000
_cell.length_b   1.000
_cell.length_c   1.000
_cell.angle_alpha   90.00
_cell.angle_beta   90.00
_cell.angle_gamma   90.00
#
_symmetry.space_group_name_H-M   'P 1'
#
loop_
_entity.id
_entity.type
_entity.pdbx_description
1 polymer ?
#
loop_
_entity_poly.entity_id
_entity_poly.type
_entity_poly.pdbx_seq_one_letter_code
_entity_poly.pdbx_strand_id
1 'polypeptide(L)'
;MKVYTKVYNVNKSLMPYCVEKNISFTSNNVDEMWDSLDPVDKRLFFFDLAAMDWQEFWLFALKGMRVYLLNDPMETVPQGIKHTRKLWIRKMVFDSIIWIAFSYLAYIFFRKIF
;
A
#
# COMPACT_ATOMS: atom_id res chain seq x y z
N MET A 1 5.29 18.13 7.49
CA MET A 1 4.45 17.04 8.05
C MET A 1 2.92 17.26 7.96
N LYS A 2 2.40 18.27 7.24
CA LYS A 2 0.95 18.52 7.16
C LYS A 2 0.17 17.45 6.37
N VAL A 3 0.77 16.91 5.30
CA VAL A 3 0.15 15.87 4.47
C VAL A 3 -0.02 14.57 5.25
N TYR A 4 1.00 14.16 6.02
CA TYR A 4 0.92 12.95 6.85
C TYR A 4 -0.24 13.02 7.85
N THR A 5 -0.39 14.17 8.55
CA THR A 5 -1.52 14.38 9.46
C THR A 5 -2.86 14.33 8.75
N LYS A 6 -2.96 14.90 7.53
CA LYS A 6 -4.19 14.86 6.73
C LYS A 6 -4.55 13.43 6.32
N VAL A 7 -3.58 12.66 5.81
CA VAL A 7 -3.77 11.25 5.43
C VAL A 7 -4.14 10.42 6.65
N TYR A 8 -3.45 10.62 7.78
CA TYR A 8 -3.73 9.93 9.03
C TYR A 8 -5.16 10.20 9.52
N ASN A 9 -5.61 11.47 9.51
CA ASN A 9 -6.95 11.82 9.96
C ASN A 9 -8.03 11.20 9.05
N VAL A 10 -7.83 11.23 7.73
CA VAL A 10 -8.75 10.59 6.77
C VAL A 10 -8.82 9.09 7.02
N ASN A 11 -7.68 8.41 7.12
CA ASN A 11 -7.65 6.97 7.40
C ASN A 11 -8.30 6.65 8.74
N LYS A 12 -8.03 7.43 9.79
CA LYS A 12 -8.64 7.26 11.11
C LYS A 12 -10.17 7.40 11.05
N SER A 13 -10.69 8.34 10.27
CA SER A 13 -12.13 8.52 10.07
C SER A 13 -12.78 7.40 9.25
N LEU A 14 -12.05 6.82 8.28
CA LEU A 14 -12.56 5.75 7.41
C LEU A 14 -12.41 4.34 8.00
N MET A 15 -11.49 4.15 8.95
CA MET A 15 -11.15 2.86 9.55
C MET A 15 -12.36 2.06 10.07
N PRO A 16 -13.35 2.66 10.76
CA PRO A 16 -14.52 1.93 11.26
C PRO A 16 -15.43 1.39 10.15
N TYR A 17 -15.36 1.99 8.96
CA TYR A 17 -16.19 1.63 7.82
C TYR A 17 -15.46 0.65 6.91
N CYS A 18 -14.19 0.91 6.60
CA CYS A 18 -13.47 0.16 5.57
C CYS A 18 -12.67 -1.04 6.09
N VAL A 19 -12.23 -1.03 7.35
CA VAL A 19 -11.24 -2.01 7.87
C VAL A 19 -11.84 -2.86 8.99
N GLU A 20 -12.56 -2.23 9.92
CA GLU A 20 -13.11 -2.93 11.09
C GLU A 20 -14.40 -3.70 10.77
N LYS A 21 -15.15 -3.23 9.77
CA LYS A 21 -16.30 -3.95 9.22
C LYS A 21 -15.91 -4.56 7.88
N ASN A 22 -16.02 -5.87 7.76
CA ASN A 22 -16.00 -6.53 6.46
C ASN A 22 -17.25 -6.10 5.69
N ILE A 23 -17.14 -5.04 4.88
CA ILE A 23 -18.23 -4.65 4.00
C ILE A 23 -18.34 -5.69 2.90
N SER A 24 -19.37 -6.53 2.98
CA SER A 24 -19.80 -7.35 1.85
C SER A 24 -20.62 -6.48 0.91
N PHE A 25 -20.07 -6.16 -0.25
CA PHE A 25 -20.83 -5.56 -1.34
C PHE A 25 -21.45 -6.71 -2.15
N THR A 26 -22.78 -6.77 -2.24
CA THR A 26 -23.48 -7.71 -3.12
C THR A 26 -24.10 -6.93 -4.28
N SER A 27 -23.81 -7.36 -5.51
CA SER A 27 -24.22 -6.70 -6.73
C SER A 27 -25.03 -7.62 -7.64
N ASN A 28 -25.86 -8.49 -7.07
CA ASN A 28 -26.56 -9.57 -7.79
C ASN A 28 -27.23 -9.11 -9.09
N ASN A 29 -27.91 -7.96 -9.11
CA ASN A 29 -28.56 -7.46 -10.32
C ASN A 29 -27.55 -7.08 -11.43
N VAL A 30 -26.38 -6.55 -11.05
CA VAL A 30 -25.31 -6.19 -11.98
C VAL A 30 -24.62 -7.45 -12.49
N ASP A 31 -24.44 -8.43 -11.61
CA ASP A 31 -23.83 -9.72 -11.95
C ASP A 31 -24.74 -10.50 -12.92
N GLU A 32 -26.05 -10.57 -12.64
CA GLU A 32 -27.05 -11.17 -13.53
C GLU A 32 -27.13 -10.46 -14.88
N MET A 33 -27.13 -9.12 -14.88
CA MET A 33 -27.10 -8.32 -16.10
C MET A 33 -25.82 -8.62 -16.90
N TRP A 34 -24.66 -8.66 -16.23
CA TRP A 34 -23.38 -8.98 -16.87
C TRP A 34 -23.45 -10.37 -17.49
N ASP A 35 -23.92 -11.38 -16.77
CA ASP A 35 -24.05 -12.75 -17.28
C ASP A 35 -24.96 -12.88 -18.50
N SER A 36 -25.96 -12.00 -18.63
CA SER A 36 -26.86 -11.95 -19.78
C SER A 36 -26.26 -11.34 -21.06
N LEU A 37 -25.12 -10.64 -20.98
CA LEU A 37 -24.50 -9.97 -22.14
C LEU A 37 -23.74 -10.94 -23.04
N ASP A 38 -23.77 -10.67 -24.34
CA ASP A 38 -22.97 -11.41 -25.34
C ASP A 38 -21.47 -11.11 -25.18
N PRO A 39 -20.56 -12.05 -25.52
CA PRO A 39 -19.11 -11.81 -25.44
C PRO A 39 -18.60 -10.61 -26.25
N VAL A 40 -19.32 -10.16 -27.28
CA VAL A 40 -18.99 -8.91 -27.98
C VAL A 40 -19.26 -7.69 -27.09
N ASP A 41 -20.43 -7.62 -26.48
CA ASP A 41 -20.84 -6.51 -25.62
C ASP A 41 -19.99 -6.44 -24.34
N LYS A 42 -19.68 -7.60 -23.75
CA LYS A 42 -18.75 -7.68 -22.60
C LYS A 42 -17.37 -7.10 -22.91
N ARG A 43 -16.88 -7.27 -24.15
CA ARG A 43 -15.59 -6.70 -24.58
C ARG A 43 -15.67 -5.21 -24.86
N LEU A 44 -16.78 -4.74 -25.44
CA LEU A 44 -16.99 -3.32 -25.72
C LEU A 44 -17.21 -2.49 -24.44
N PHE A 45 -17.88 -3.08 -23.45
CA PHE A 45 -18.23 -2.43 -22.18
C PHE A 45 -17.63 -3.19 -21.00
N PHE A 46 -16.31 -3.25 -20.92
CA PHE A 46 -15.63 -3.91 -19.81
C PHE A 46 -15.77 -3.09 -18.51
N PHE A 47 -16.59 -3.58 -17.56
CA PHE A 47 -16.74 -2.99 -16.22
C PHE A 47 -16.64 -4.02 -15.09
N ASP A 48 -16.30 -5.27 -15.42
CA ASP A 48 -16.05 -6.32 -14.42
C ASP A 48 -14.70 -6.08 -13.73
N LEU A 49 -14.79 -5.61 -12.48
CA LEU A 49 -13.63 -5.35 -11.63
C LEU A 49 -12.90 -6.63 -11.20
N ALA A 50 -13.59 -7.78 -11.19
CA ALA A 50 -12.97 -9.05 -10.83
C ALA A 50 -12.02 -9.55 -11.93
N ALA A 51 -12.36 -9.29 -13.19
CA ALA A 51 -11.55 -9.65 -14.35
C ALA A 51 -10.42 -8.66 -14.68
N MET A 52 -10.35 -7.52 -13.98
CA MET A 52 -9.37 -6.46 -14.24
C MET A 52 -7.97 -6.84 -13.73
N ASP A 53 -6.92 -6.50 -14.49
CA ASP A 53 -5.54 -6.54 -14.00
C ASP A 53 -5.32 -5.41 -12.99
N TRP A 54 -5.48 -5.76 -11.71
CA TRP A 54 -5.27 -4.83 -10.60
C TRP A 54 -3.83 -4.30 -10.53
N GLN A 55 -2.82 -5.08 -10.95
CA GLN A 55 -1.43 -4.63 -10.93
C GLN A 55 -1.20 -3.51 -11.94
N GLU A 56 -1.70 -3.69 -13.15
CA GLU A 56 -1.63 -2.67 -14.20
C GLU A 56 -2.44 -1.41 -13.82
N PHE A 57 -3.67 -1.60 -13.34
CA PHE A 57 -4.52 -0.52 -12.86
C PHE A 57 -3.80 0.35 -11.82
N TRP A 58 -3.28 -0.26 -10.75
CA TRP A 58 -2.60 0.48 -9.69
C TRP A 58 -1.33 1.14 -10.18
N LEU A 59 -0.59 0.52 -11.11
CA LEU A 59 0.61 1.10 -11.68
C LEU A 59 0.30 2.40 -12.44
N PHE A 60 -0.76 2.44 -13.24
CA PHE A 60 -1.19 3.68 -13.92
C PHE A 60 -1.83 4.68 -12.96
N ALA A 61 -2.68 4.22 -12.04
CA ALA A 61 -3.29 5.08 -11.04
C ALA A 61 -2.24 5.80 -10.18
N LEU A 62 -1.22 5.08 -9.71
CA LEU A 62 -0.12 5.65 -8.92
C LEU A 62 0.71 6.66 -9.72
N LYS A 63 1.01 6.37 -10.99
CA LYS A 63 1.69 7.33 -11.89
C LYS A 63 0.85 8.59 -12.10
N GLY A 64 -0.45 8.43 -12.34
CA GLY A 64 -1.39 9.55 -12.48
C GLY A 64 -1.47 10.39 -11.21
N MET A 65 -1.64 9.76 -10.05
CA MET A 65 -1.65 10.47 -8.76
C MET A 65 -0.36 11.25 -8.53
N ARG A 66 0.81 10.67 -8.85
CA ARG A 66 2.10 11.35 -8.73
C ARG A 66 2.14 12.63 -9.55
N VAL A 67 1.79 12.55 -10.84
CA VAL A 67 1.90 13.68 -11.77
C VAL A 67 0.82 14.73 -11.50
N TYR A 68 -0.43 14.31 -11.28
CA TYR A 68 -1.58 15.24 -11.25
C TYR A 68 -2.02 15.67 -9.86
N LEU A 69 -1.92 14.79 -8.85
CA LEU A 69 -2.30 15.15 -7.47
C LEU A 69 -1.11 15.71 -6.69
N LEU A 70 0.07 15.13 -6.88
CA LEU A 70 1.28 15.51 -6.16
C LEU A 70 2.14 16.52 -6.94
N ASN A 71 1.81 16.79 -8.20
CA ASN A 71 2.60 17.65 -9.10
C ASN A 71 4.09 17.25 -9.14
N ASP A 72 4.37 15.95 -9.04
CA ASP A 72 5.73 15.40 -9.02
C ASP A 72 6.03 14.71 -10.35
N PRO A 73 6.99 15.19 -11.16
CA PRO A 73 7.28 14.62 -12.47
C PRO A 73 7.83 13.18 -12.37
N MET A 74 7.78 12.45 -13.48
CA MET A 74 8.29 11.07 -13.52
C MET A 74 9.83 10.99 -13.43
N GLU A 75 10.53 12.07 -13.76
CA GLU A 75 12.00 12.14 -13.75
C GLU A 75 12.61 12.04 -12.35
N THR A 76 11.84 12.34 -11.31
CA THR A 76 12.30 12.29 -9.91
C THR A 76 12.25 10.88 -9.33
N VAL A 77 11.65 9.91 -10.03
CA VAL A 77 11.53 8.51 -9.56
C VAL A 77 12.88 7.87 -9.22
N PRO A 78 13.94 7.95 -10.06
CA PRO A 78 15.25 7.40 -9.72
C PRO A 78 15.86 8.03 -8.47
N GLN A 79 15.60 9.32 -8.23
CA GLN A 79 16.07 10.01 -7.03
C GLN A 79 15.33 9.49 -5.79
N GLY A 80 14.01 9.28 -5.90
CA GLY A 80 13.19 8.64 -4.87
C GLY A 80 13.70 7.25 -4.51
N ILE A 81 14.01 6.40 -5.50
CA ILE A 81 14.58 5.06 -5.27
C ILE A 81 15.90 5.14 -4.50
N LYS A 82 16.81 6.03 -4.90
CA LYS A 82 18.08 6.24 -4.18
C LYS A 82 17.86 6.70 -2.74
N HIS A 83 16.90 7.60 -2.53
CA HIS A 83 16.56 8.09 -1.19
C HIS A 83 15.99 6.97 -0.31
N THR A 84 15.02 6.21 -0.81
CA THR A 84 14.43 5.07 -0.10
C THR A 84 15.48 4.01 0.23
N ARG A 85 16.39 3.71 -0.70
CA ARG A 85 17.51 2.79 -0.44
C ARG A 85 18.41 3.28 0.70
N LYS A 86 18.73 4.58 0.75
CA LYS A 86 19.51 5.16 1.86
C LYS A 86 18.77 5.05 3.19
N LEU A 87 17.46 5.32 3.22
CA LEU A 87 16.65 5.16 4.43
C LEU A 87 16.61 3.70 4.89
N TRP A 88 16.47 2.76 3.96
CA TRP A 88 16.45 1.34 4.26
C TRP A 88 17.77 0.86 4.88
N ILE A 89 18.91 1.28 4.32
CA ILE A 89 20.24 0.99 4.88
C ILE A 89 20.37 1.56 6.30
N ARG A 90 19.96 2.81 6.51
CA ARG A 90 20.00 3.45 7.85
C ARG A 90 19.17 2.68 8.86
N LYS A 91 17.96 2.26 8.47
CA LYS A 91 17.09 1.43 9.31
C LYS A 91 17.75 0.09 9.64
N MET A 92 18.31 -0.59 8.64
CA MET A 92 18.97 -1.88 8.83
C MET A 92 20.16 -1.78 9.80
N VAL A 93 20.97 -0.73 9.70
CA VAL A 93 22.08 -0.47 10.62
C VAL A 93 21.57 -0.22 12.04
N PHE A 94 20.54 0.62 12.19
CA PHE A 94 19.94 0.92 13.48
C PHE A 94 19.35 -0.33 14.15
N ASP A 95 18.57 -1.11 13.40
CA ASP A 95 17.97 -2.36 13.89
C ASP A 95 19.08 -3.35 14.29
N SER A 96 20.19 -3.42 13.54
CA SER A 96 21.35 -4.26 13.88
C SER A 96 22.03 -3.84 15.20
N ILE A 97 22.20 -2.54 15.44
CA ILE A 97 22.78 -2.02 16.69
C ILE A 97 21.90 -2.40 17.88
N ILE A 98 20.57 -2.28 17.73
CA ILE A 98 19.61 -2.68 18.77
C ILE A 98 19.76 -4.17 19.09
N TRP A 99 19.80 -5.04 18.07
CA TRP A 99 19.96 -6.48 18.28
C TRP A 99 21.27 -6.85 18.98
N ILE A 100 22.37 -6.19 18.61
CA ILE A 100 23.67 -6.38 19.28
C ILE A 100 23.57 -5.97 20.76
N ALA A 101 22.99 -4.81 21.05
CA ALA A 101 22.82 -4.34 22.42
C ALA A 101 21.95 -5.31 23.26
N PHE A 102 20.84 -5.80 22.71
CA PHE A 102 19.99 -6.80 23.38
C PHE A 102 20.75 -8.11 23.63
N SER A 103 21.50 -8.61 22.65
CA SER A 103 22.30 -9.84 22.82
C SER A 103 23.37 -9.69 23.89
N TYR A 104 24.01 -8.52 23.97
CA TYR A 104 25.02 -8.21 24.98
C TYR A 104 24.42 -8.11 26.39
N LEU A 105 23.27 -7.45 26.53
CA LEU A 105 22.54 -7.40 27.80
C LEU A 105 22.10 -8.80 28.25
N ALA A 106 21.60 -9.63 27.34
CA ALA A 106 21.27 -11.02 27.62
C ALA A 106 22.50 -11.80 28.10
N TYR A 107 23.64 -11.66 27.42
CA TYR A 107 24.90 -12.28 27.82
C TYR A 107 25.34 -11.89 29.24
N ILE A 108 25.29 -10.60 29.59
CA ILE A 108 25.59 -10.12 30.95
C ILE A 108 24.64 -10.74 31.98
N PHE A 109 23.35 -10.80 31.66
CA PHE A 109 22.34 -11.36 32.55
C PHE A 109 22.59 -12.86 32.80
N PHE A 110 22.87 -13.63 31.75
CA PHE A 110 23.24 -15.05 31.87
C PHE A 110 24.49 -15.25 32.73
N ARG A 111 25.53 -14.44 32.52
CA ARG A 111 26.77 -14.49 33.32
C ARG A 111 26.59 -14.08 34.79
N LYS A 112 25.55 -13.29 35.11
CA LYS A 112 25.26 -12.90 36.50
C LYS A 112 24.44 -13.93 37.26
N ILE A 113 23.66 -14.76 36.54
CA ILE A 113 22.75 -15.74 37.13
C ILE A 113 23.38 -17.12 37.26
N PHE A 114 24.20 -17.51 36.28
CA PHE A 114 25.03 -18.73 36.31
C PHE A 114 26.49 -18.36 36.54
#